data_AF-A0A327Z0S4-F1
#
_entry.id   AF-A0A327Z0S4-F1
#
_cell.length_a   1.000
_cell.length_b   1.000
_cell.length_c   1.000
_cell.angle_alpha   90.00
_cell.angle_beta   90.00
_cell.angle_gamma   90.00
#
_symmetry.space_group_name_H-M   'P 1'
#
loop_
_entity.id
_entity.type
_entity.pdbx_description
1 polymer ?
#
loop_
_entity_poly.entity_id
_entity_poly.type
_entity_poly.pdbx_seq_one_letter_code
_entity_poly.pdbx_strand_id
1 'polypeptide(L)'
;MSHPKLQLARVEVDIDGDITGLFHMNAEKSRVLVSLEFARLAAAARSSDGIGFNEYFDLAEQVFRTSNSRSMKRRSMIHPGSGLPSSVKDVIRKEVPPIIGQDPIEIRWDTFVDDSFFRVDREQNTLWINKRYRKMLLGDKHGGLNDLPLVKALLYLLVADSFEGEYHGARDKDNIELWQSVLTTAVQAERR
;
A
#
# COMPACT_ATOMS: atom_id res chain seq x y z
N MET A 1 -11.55 9.95 -25.73
CA MET A 1 -10.42 10.20 -24.81
C MET A 1 -10.98 10.23 -23.40
N SER A 2 -10.48 9.38 -22.49
CA SER A 2 -10.89 9.41 -21.08
C SER A 2 -10.38 10.69 -20.43
N HIS A 3 -11.25 11.48 -19.81
CA HIS A 3 -10.83 12.65 -19.04
C HIS A 3 -10.09 12.15 -17.78
N PRO A 4 -8.78 12.39 -17.59
CA PRO A 4 -8.01 11.79 -16.50
C PRO A 4 -8.59 12.05 -15.10
N LYS A 5 -9.27 13.18 -14.94
CA LYS A 5 -9.89 13.63 -13.69
C LYS A 5 -11.15 12.86 -13.29
N LEU A 6 -11.77 12.14 -14.23
CA LEU A 6 -12.99 11.37 -14.00
C LEU A 6 -12.70 9.86 -13.89
N GLN A 7 -11.44 9.45 -13.74
CA GLN A 7 -11.08 8.02 -13.62
C GLN A 7 -11.70 7.32 -12.40
N LEU A 8 -12.03 8.09 -11.36
CA LEU A 8 -12.68 7.59 -10.14
C LEU A 8 -14.21 7.60 -10.23
N ALA A 9 -14.79 8.19 -11.28
CA ALA A 9 -16.23 8.24 -11.48
C ALA A 9 -16.73 6.89 -12.02
N ARG A 10 -17.41 6.12 -11.18
CA ARG A 10 -18.11 4.88 -11.55
C ARG A 10 -19.55 4.96 -11.05
N VAL A 11 -20.49 4.82 -11.97
CA VAL A 11 -21.92 4.85 -11.67
C VAL A 11 -22.59 3.61 -12.25
N GLU A 12 -23.56 3.10 -11.51
CA GLU A 12 -24.58 2.21 -12.01
C GLU A 12 -25.84 3.05 -12.26
N VAL A 13 -26.52 2.79 -13.38
CA VAL A 13 -27.71 3.55 -13.77
C VAL A 13 -28.82 2.56 -14.02
N ASP A 14 -29.82 2.59 -13.15
CA ASP A 14 -31.05 1.85 -13.34
C ASP A 14 -31.91 2.56 -14.38
N ILE A 15 -32.39 1.81 -15.38
CA ILE A 15 -33.23 2.33 -16.46
C ILE A 15 -34.58 1.64 -16.37
N ASP A 16 -35.57 2.39 -15.92
CA ASP A 16 -36.96 1.94 -15.82
C ASP A 16 -37.81 2.55 -16.94
N GLY A 17 -38.79 1.80 -17.44
CA GLY A 17 -39.75 2.27 -18.45
C GLY A 17 -39.42 1.91 -19.90
N ASP A 18 -39.97 2.67 -20.85
CA ASP A 18 -39.77 2.42 -22.29
C ASP A 18 -38.39 2.94 -22.73
N ILE A 19 -37.57 2.03 -23.24
CA ILE A 19 -36.21 2.29 -23.71
C ILE A 19 -36.15 2.52 -25.23
N THR A 20 -37.29 2.41 -25.91
CA THR A 20 -37.38 2.51 -27.37
C THR A 20 -36.94 3.89 -27.84
N GLY A 21 -35.89 3.94 -28.66
CA GLY A 21 -35.36 5.20 -29.21
C GLY A 21 -34.39 5.95 -28.29
N LEU A 22 -34.08 5.45 -27.09
CA LEU A 22 -33.05 6.03 -26.22
C LEU A 22 -31.63 5.65 -26.66
N PHE A 23 -31.49 4.45 -27.23
CA PHE A 23 -30.21 3.90 -27.65
C PHE A 23 -30.28 3.44 -29.11
N HIS A 24 -29.26 3.81 -29.88
CA HIS A 24 -29.11 3.40 -31.28
C HIS A 24 -27.73 2.80 -31.50
N MET A 25 -27.67 1.70 -32.24
CA MET A 25 -26.39 1.13 -32.62
C MET A 25 -25.81 1.92 -33.80
N ASN A 26 -24.53 2.27 -33.73
CA ASN A 26 -23.84 2.85 -34.89
C ASN A 26 -23.77 1.80 -36.03
N ALA A 27 -23.70 2.23 -37.29
CA ALA A 27 -23.71 1.36 -38.47
C ALA A 27 -22.60 0.29 -38.45
N GLU A 28 -21.43 0.63 -37.89
CA GLU A 28 -20.29 -0.28 -37.71
C GLU A 28 -20.48 -1.29 -36.55
N LYS A 29 -21.59 -1.20 -35.80
CA LYS A 29 -21.91 -1.99 -34.60
C LYS A 29 -20.84 -1.97 -33.50
N SER A 30 -19.95 -0.98 -33.53
CA SER A 30 -18.82 -0.83 -32.62
C SER A 30 -19.17 -0.06 -31.35
N ARG A 31 -20.25 0.74 -31.37
CA ARG A 31 -20.66 1.64 -30.27
C ARG A 31 -22.17 1.82 -30.22
N VAL A 32 -22.67 2.09 -29.01
CA VAL A 32 -24.03 2.54 -28.76
C VAL A 32 -24.04 4.08 -28.71
N LEU A 33 -24.92 4.68 -29.50
CA LEU A 33 -25.22 6.11 -29.50
C LEU A 33 -26.45 6.35 -28.63
N VAL A 34 -26.43 7.43 -27.85
CA VAL A 34 -27.52 7.84 -26.96
C VAL A 34 -28.30 8.99 -27.59
N SER A 35 -29.63 8.98 -27.41
CA SER A 35 -30.49 10.07 -27.88
C SER A 35 -30.41 11.30 -26.97
N LEU A 36 -30.90 12.43 -27.46
CA LEU A 36 -31.01 13.67 -26.67
C LEU A 36 -31.94 13.48 -25.46
N GLU A 37 -32.97 12.65 -25.61
CA GLU A 37 -33.91 12.34 -24.55
C GLU A 37 -33.23 11.58 -23.40
N PHE A 38 -32.39 10.59 -23.72
CA PHE A 38 -31.58 9.90 -22.71
C PHE A 38 -30.68 10.86 -21.95
N ALA A 39 -29.97 11.75 -22.66
CA ALA A 39 -29.10 12.75 -22.03
C ALA A 39 -29.87 13.67 -21.06
N ARG A 40 -31.10 14.06 -21.42
CA ARG A 40 -31.98 14.86 -20.55
C ARG A 40 -32.43 14.08 -19.31
N LEU A 41 -32.84 12.82 -19.47
CA LEU A 41 -33.26 11.96 -18.36
C LEU A 41 -32.09 11.68 -17.40
N ALA A 42 -30.91 11.37 -17.92
CA ALA A 42 -29.70 11.17 -17.12
C ALA A 42 -29.33 12.44 -16.33
N ALA A 43 -29.45 13.64 -16.92
CA ALA A 43 -29.19 14.89 -16.19
C ALA A 43 -30.22 15.15 -15.05
N ALA A 44 -31.45 14.65 -15.19
CA ALA A 44 -32.50 14.76 -14.19
C ALA A 44 -32.44 13.66 -13.12
N ALA A 45 -31.75 12.54 -13.39
CA ALA A 45 -31.61 11.42 -12.47
C ALA A 45 -30.91 11.81 -11.17
N ARG A 46 -31.26 11.13 -10.08
CA ARG A 46 -30.71 11.32 -8.73
C ARG A 46 -30.43 9.97 -8.10
N SER A 47 -29.40 9.88 -7.26
CA SER A 47 -29.13 8.71 -6.43
C SER A 47 -30.16 8.58 -5.30
N SER A 48 -30.10 7.48 -4.54
CA SER A 48 -30.89 7.28 -3.31
C SER A 48 -30.75 8.44 -2.31
N ASP A 49 -29.57 9.06 -2.29
CA ASP A 49 -29.21 10.15 -1.38
C ASP A 49 -29.50 11.54 -2.00
N GLY A 50 -30.13 11.57 -3.18
CA GLY A 50 -30.55 12.80 -3.86
C GLY A 50 -29.47 13.51 -4.68
N ILE A 51 -28.30 12.90 -4.87
CA ILE A 51 -27.17 13.50 -5.60
C ILE A 51 -27.38 13.36 -7.11
N GLY A 52 -27.19 14.45 -7.85
CA GLY A 52 -27.23 14.45 -9.32
C GLY A 52 -25.89 14.14 -9.99
N PHE A 53 -25.90 13.87 -11.30
CA PHE A 53 -24.69 13.54 -12.06
C PHE A 53 -23.60 14.63 -12.04
N ASN A 54 -23.98 15.91 -12.20
CA ASN A 54 -23.01 17.01 -12.20
C ASN A 54 -22.30 17.11 -10.84
N GLU A 55 -23.08 17.07 -9.75
CA GLU A 55 -22.55 17.07 -8.38
C GLU A 55 -21.65 15.86 -8.12
N TYR A 56 -22.03 14.68 -8.62
CA TYR A 56 -21.20 13.48 -8.54
C TYR A 56 -19.87 13.63 -9.30
N PHE A 57 -19.89 14.19 -10.51
CA PHE A 57 -18.65 14.42 -11.27
C PHE A 57 -17.74 15.44 -10.60
N ASP A 58 -18.30 16.51 -10.03
CA ASP A 58 -17.55 17.50 -9.25
C ASP A 58 -16.91 16.85 -8.01
N LEU A 59 -17.66 15.99 -7.31
CA LEU A 59 -17.14 15.21 -6.18
C LEU A 59 -16.01 14.27 -6.62
N ALA A 60 -16.19 13.55 -7.72
CA ALA A 60 -15.16 12.64 -8.24
C ALA A 60 -13.87 13.39 -8.63
N GLU A 61 -13.99 14.57 -9.26
CA GLU A 61 -12.85 15.43 -9.58
C GLU A 61 -12.19 15.99 -8.30
N GLN A 62 -12.98 16.40 -7.31
CA GLN A 62 -12.47 16.89 -6.03
C GLN A 62 -11.72 15.79 -5.27
N VAL A 63 -12.24 14.57 -5.23
CA VAL A 63 -11.57 13.41 -4.65
C VAL A 63 -10.27 13.13 -5.40
N PHE A 64 -10.30 13.07 -6.73
CA PHE A 64 -9.10 12.87 -7.54
C PHE A 64 -8.02 13.93 -7.27
N ARG A 65 -8.41 15.20 -7.17
CA ARG A 65 -7.51 16.31 -6.85
C ARG A 65 -6.97 16.24 -5.42
N THR A 66 -7.81 15.88 -4.45
CA THR A 66 -7.44 15.82 -3.03
C THR A 66 -6.51 14.63 -2.78
N SER A 67 -6.82 13.46 -3.34
CA SER A 67 -5.97 12.28 -3.30
C SER A 67 -4.63 12.46 -4.02
N ASN A 68 -4.59 13.26 -5.10
CA ASN A 68 -3.34 13.63 -5.78
C ASN A 68 -2.64 14.86 -5.17
N SER A 69 -3.25 15.53 -4.20
CA SER A 69 -2.60 16.63 -3.50
C SER A 69 -1.54 16.05 -2.57
N ARG A 70 -0.30 16.52 -2.70
CA ARG A 70 0.81 16.10 -1.84
C ARG A 70 0.54 16.54 -0.40
N SER A 71 0.03 15.62 0.41
CA SER A 71 0.03 15.76 1.86
C SER A 71 1.48 15.68 2.36
N MET A 72 2.00 16.78 2.92
CA MET A 72 3.30 16.80 3.63
C MET A 72 3.25 16.09 5.00
N LYS A 73 2.14 15.41 5.35
CA LYS A 73 2.08 14.61 6.57
C LYS A 73 2.94 13.36 6.38
N ARG A 74 3.79 13.06 7.36
CA ARG A 74 4.57 11.83 7.39
C ARG A 74 3.61 10.64 7.28
N ARG A 75 4.00 9.65 6.46
CA ARG A 75 3.24 8.42 6.28
C ARG A 75 3.09 7.72 7.64
N SER A 76 1.87 7.29 7.95
CA SER A 76 1.64 6.45 9.13
C SER A 76 2.26 5.08 8.91
N MET A 77 2.79 4.45 9.96
CA MET A 77 3.38 3.11 9.88
C MET A 77 2.96 2.28 11.08
N ILE A 78 2.99 0.95 10.95
CA ILE A 78 2.89 0.05 12.09
C ILE A 78 4.17 0.20 12.93
N HIS A 79 4.02 0.51 14.22
CA HIS A 79 5.17 0.77 15.10
C HIS A 79 5.94 -0.52 15.44
N PRO A 80 7.25 -0.42 15.75
CA PRO A 80 8.04 -1.58 16.14
C PRO A 80 7.72 -2.03 17.56
N GLY A 81 7.65 -3.35 17.74
CA GLY A 81 7.49 -4.04 19.02
C GLY A 81 8.83 -4.34 19.69
N SER A 82 9.19 -5.61 19.82
CA SER A 82 10.50 -6.05 20.32
C SER A 82 11.58 -6.07 19.23
N GLY A 83 12.85 -6.11 19.64
CA GLY A 83 14.00 -6.18 18.72
C GLY A 83 14.72 -4.86 18.45
N LEU A 84 14.15 -3.73 18.88
CA LEU A 84 14.80 -2.41 18.89
C LEU A 84 14.96 -1.87 20.32
N PRO A 85 16.07 -1.14 20.62
CA PRO A 85 16.21 -0.43 21.87
C PRO A 85 15.09 0.59 22.10
N SER A 86 14.71 0.82 23.37
CA SER A 86 13.67 1.79 23.74
C SER A 86 13.92 3.18 23.15
N SER A 87 15.16 3.66 23.21
CA SER A 87 15.55 4.97 22.66
C SER A 87 15.21 5.14 21.17
N VAL A 88 15.35 4.07 20.37
CA VAL A 88 14.99 4.10 18.94
C VAL A 88 13.48 4.08 18.76
N LYS A 89 12.77 3.26 19.55
CA LYS A 89 11.30 3.17 19.51
C LYS A 89 10.63 4.48 19.91
N ASP A 90 11.19 5.18 20.89
CA ASP A 90 10.68 6.48 21.34
C ASP A 90 10.82 7.56 20.26
N VAL A 91 11.94 7.56 19.54
CA VAL A 91 12.13 8.44 18.38
C VAL A 91 11.13 8.09 17.27
N ILE A 92 10.97 6.81 16.93
CA ILE A 92 9.99 6.39 15.92
C ILE A 92 8.58 6.83 16.33
N ARG A 93 8.19 6.65 17.60
CA ARG A 93 6.88 7.06 18.10
C ARG A 93 6.64 8.56 18.02
N LYS A 94 7.67 9.36 18.27
CA LYS A 94 7.61 10.81 18.16
C LYS A 94 7.53 11.28 16.71
N GLU A 95 8.27 10.63 15.82
CA GLU A 95 8.41 11.09 14.44
C GLU A 95 7.34 10.51 13.49
N VAL A 96 6.84 9.30 13.75
CA VAL A 96 5.99 8.54 12.82
C VAL A 96 4.59 8.34 13.42
N PRO A 97 3.52 8.81 12.76
CA PRO A 97 2.16 8.52 13.21
C PRO A 97 1.89 7.00 13.21
N PRO A 98 1.26 6.45 14.26
CA PRO A 98 0.92 5.03 14.30
C PRO A 98 -0.28 4.70 13.42
N ILE A 99 -0.31 3.50 12.86
CA ILE A 99 -1.53 2.88 12.36
C ILE A 99 -2.29 2.27 13.54
N ILE A 100 -3.53 2.71 13.78
CA ILE A 100 -4.34 2.29 14.92
C ILE A 100 -4.92 0.89 14.66
N GLY A 101 -4.89 0.03 15.68
CA GLY A 101 -5.52 -1.30 15.64
C GLY A 101 -4.68 -2.39 14.96
N GLN A 102 -3.41 -2.09 14.63
CA GLN A 102 -2.46 -3.07 14.10
C GLN A 102 -1.51 -3.53 15.20
N ASP A 103 -1.15 -4.81 15.17
CA ASP A 103 -0.15 -5.36 16.09
C ASP A 103 1.26 -4.83 15.74
N PRO A 104 2.14 -4.62 16.72
CA PRO A 104 3.49 -4.11 16.47
C PRO A 104 4.34 -5.06 15.62
N ILE A 105 5.28 -4.49 14.85
CA ILE A 105 6.26 -5.30 14.10
C ILE A 105 7.37 -5.76 15.03
N GLU A 106 7.44 -7.06 15.26
CA GLU A 106 8.50 -7.71 16.02
C GLU A 106 9.73 -7.93 15.15
N ILE A 107 10.95 -7.64 15.63
CA ILE A 107 12.18 -7.92 14.89
C ILE A 107 12.97 -9.00 15.60
N ARG A 108 13.09 -10.16 14.96
CA ARG A 108 13.64 -11.36 15.59
C ARG A 108 14.67 -12.06 14.73
N TRP A 109 15.48 -12.88 15.39
CA TRP A 109 16.48 -13.73 14.75
C TRP A 109 15.93 -15.13 14.59
N ASP A 110 16.10 -15.71 13.40
CA ASP A 110 15.73 -17.09 13.14
C ASP A 110 16.76 -17.78 12.24
N THR A 111 16.79 -19.11 12.27
CA THR A 111 17.70 -19.92 11.45
C THR A 111 17.01 -20.26 10.14
N PHE A 112 17.52 -19.72 9.05
CA PHE A 112 16.96 -20.01 7.73
C PHE A 112 17.63 -21.22 7.08
N VAL A 113 16.89 -21.86 6.17
CA VAL A 113 17.40 -22.97 5.36
C VAL A 113 18.30 -22.45 4.24
N ASP A 114 17.96 -21.29 3.68
CA ASP A 114 18.65 -20.61 2.61
C ASP A 114 19.56 -19.46 3.13
N ASP A 115 20.25 -18.80 2.20
CA ASP A 115 21.12 -17.65 2.46
C ASP A 115 20.37 -16.31 2.41
N SER A 116 19.05 -16.34 2.36
CA SER A 116 18.18 -15.17 2.48
C SER A 116 18.57 -14.30 3.68
N PHE A 117 18.70 -12.98 3.51
CA PHE A 117 19.09 -12.09 4.61
C PHE A 117 17.95 -11.88 5.63
N PHE A 118 16.73 -11.66 5.16
CA PHE A 118 15.55 -11.47 6.01
C PHE A 118 14.31 -12.16 5.42
N ARG A 119 13.24 -12.23 6.20
CA ARG A 119 11.91 -12.69 5.77
C ARG A 119 10.84 -11.88 6.48
N VAL A 120 9.87 -11.39 5.72
CA VAL A 120 8.68 -10.72 6.25
C VAL A 120 7.61 -11.77 6.52
N ASP A 121 7.17 -11.87 7.77
CA ASP A 121 6.10 -12.76 8.22
C ASP A 121 4.94 -11.92 8.76
N ARG A 122 3.90 -11.79 7.95
CA ARG A 122 2.74 -10.94 8.26
C ARG A 122 1.75 -11.61 9.19
N GLU A 123 1.67 -12.94 9.15
CA GLU A 123 0.78 -13.69 10.05
C GLU A 123 1.19 -13.49 11.51
N GLN A 124 2.50 -13.41 11.76
CA GLN A 124 3.05 -13.18 13.10
C GLN A 124 3.50 -11.73 13.34
N ASN A 125 3.24 -10.81 12.39
CA ASN A 125 3.79 -9.45 12.39
C ASN A 125 5.28 -9.39 12.79
N THR A 126 6.08 -10.30 12.24
CA THR A 126 7.49 -10.47 12.58
C THR A 126 8.38 -10.30 11.36
N LEU A 127 9.37 -9.43 11.48
CA LEU A 127 10.54 -9.38 10.61
C LEU A 127 11.58 -10.38 11.15
N TRP A 128 11.77 -11.48 10.42
CA TRP A 128 12.81 -12.45 10.71
C TRP A 128 14.11 -12.07 10.00
N ILE A 129 15.22 -12.07 10.73
CA ILE A 129 16.56 -11.85 10.19
C ILE A 129 17.35 -13.14 10.33
N ASN A 130 18.08 -13.51 9.28
CA ASN A 130 18.84 -14.74 9.25
C ASN A 130 20.00 -14.69 10.27
N LYS A 131 19.88 -15.54 11.28
CA LYS A 131 20.81 -15.65 12.41
C LYS A 131 22.22 -16.04 11.97
N ARG A 132 22.40 -16.63 10.79
CA ARG A 132 23.72 -16.95 10.21
C ARG A 132 24.60 -15.71 10.09
N TYR A 133 24.02 -14.56 9.75
CA TYR A 133 24.74 -13.29 9.60
C TYR A 133 24.92 -12.52 10.90
N ARG A 134 24.20 -12.89 11.96
CA ARG A 134 24.23 -12.19 13.24
C ARG A 134 25.62 -12.11 13.84
N LYS A 135 26.35 -13.24 13.89
CA LYS A 135 27.71 -13.28 14.46
C LYS A 135 28.68 -12.39 13.69
N MET A 136 28.61 -12.41 12.36
CA MET A 136 29.45 -11.58 11.50
C MET A 136 29.20 -10.09 11.76
N LEU A 137 27.94 -9.67 11.78
CA LEU A 137 27.57 -8.27 11.99
C LEU A 137 27.88 -7.77 13.41
N LEU A 138 27.85 -8.65 14.41
CA LEU A 138 28.22 -8.31 15.79
C LEU A 138 29.74 -8.21 16.01
N GLY A 139 30.54 -8.95 15.24
CA GLY A 139 31.94 -9.19 15.55
C GLY A 139 32.09 -9.83 16.94
N ASP A 140 33.00 -9.29 17.76
CA ASP A 140 33.30 -9.81 19.11
C ASP A 140 32.30 -9.37 20.19
N LYS A 141 31.23 -8.65 19.83
CA LYS A 141 30.26 -8.12 20.79
C LYS A 141 29.25 -9.18 21.21
N HIS A 142 28.83 -9.12 22.47
CA HIS A 142 27.75 -9.96 22.99
C HIS A 142 26.41 -9.55 22.36
N GLY A 143 25.70 -10.52 21.76
CA GLY A 143 24.41 -10.30 21.11
C GLY A 143 23.22 -10.47 22.06
N GLY A 144 22.37 -9.44 22.17
CA GLY A 144 21.07 -9.48 22.86
C GLY A 144 19.89 -9.34 21.89
N LEU A 145 18.65 -9.30 22.38
CA LEU A 145 17.46 -9.12 21.53
C LEU A 145 17.50 -7.79 20.75
N ASN A 146 18.01 -6.72 21.37
CA ASN A 146 18.07 -5.37 20.80
C ASN A 146 19.43 -5.05 20.16
N ASP A 147 20.19 -6.08 19.80
CA ASP A 147 21.47 -5.92 19.13
C ASP A 147 21.33 -5.42 17.69
N LEU A 148 22.43 -4.93 17.12
CA LEU A 148 22.49 -4.35 15.77
C LEU A 148 21.38 -3.31 15.51
N PRO A 149 21.21 -2.31 16.40
CA PRO A 149 20.06 -1.41 16.37
C PRO A 149 19.99 -0.60 15.08
N LEU A 150 21.13 -0.22 14.50
CA LEU A 150 21.18 0.51 13.23
C LEU A 150 20.65 -0.36 12.07
N VAL A 151 21.13 -1.60 11.95
CA VAL A 151 20.71 -2.52 10.88
C VAL A 151 19.21 -2.83 11.01
N LYS A 152 18.75 -3.13 12.23
CA LYS A 152 17.33 -3.41 12.47
C LYS A 152 16.44 -2.20 12.22
N ALA A 153 16.89 -1.00 12.57
CA ALA A 153 16.15 0.23 12.29
C ALA A 153 16.07 0.50 10.78
N LEU A 154 17.17 0.32 10.04
CA LEU A 154 17.19 0.45 8.58
C LEU A 154 16.25 -0.56 7.92
N LEU A 155 16.31 -1.83 8.35
CA LEU A 155 15.40 -2.85 7.86
C LEU A 155 13.94 -2.51 8.17
N TYR A 156 13.63 -2.11 9.40
CA TYR A 156 12.28 -1.68 9.77
C TYR A 156 11.77 -0.56 8.85
N LEU A 157 12.57 0.49 8.62
CA LEU A 157 12.17 1.60 7.74
C LEU A 157 11.97 1.15 6.28
N LEU A 158 12.72 0.15 5.83
CA LEU A 158 12.61 -0.42 4.50
C LEU A 158 11.33 -1.28 4.34
N VAL A 159 11.04 -2.13 5.33
CA VAL A 159 10.00 -3.16 5.19
C VAL A 159 8.68 -2.83 5.88
N ALA A 160 8.59 -1.80 6.70
CA ALA A 160 7.39 -1.51 7.50
C ALA A 160 6.12 -1.39 6.65
N ASP A 161 6.20 -0.73 5.49
CA ASP A 161 5.07 -0.63 4.55
C ASP A 161 4.59 -2.01 4.05
N SER A 162 5.48 -3.00 4.02
CA SER A 162 5.15 -4.34 3.56
C SER A 162 4.36 -5.18 4.57
N PHE A 163 4.21 -4.69 5.80
CA PHE A 163 3.30 -5.28 6.79
C PHE A 163 1.87 -4.71 6.66
N GLU A 164 1.66 -3.65 5.86
CA GLU A 164 0.35 -3.01 5.67
C GLU A 164 -0.53 -3.77 4.65
N GLY A 165 -1.82 -3.98 4.96
CA GLY A 165 -2.83 -4.60 4.08
C GLY A 165 -3.12 -6.09 4.37
N GLU A 166 -3.92 -6.75 3.53
CA GLU A 166 -4.15 -8.22 3.62
C GLU A 166 -3.38 -9.02 2.57
N TYR A 167 -3.00 -8.38 1.45
CA TYR A 167 -2.28 -9.03 0.36
C TYR A 167 -1.11 -8.16 -0.10
N HIS A 168 0.05 -8.78 -0.30
CA HIS A 168 1.11 -8.13 -1.08
C HIS A 168 0.64 -7.95 -2.51
N GLY A 169 0.48 -6.70 -2.93
CA GLY A 169 0.33 -6.40 -4.35
C GLY A 169 1.56 -6.87 -5.12
N ALA A 170 1.45 -7.01 -6.44
CA ALA A 170 2.57 -7.41 -7.29
C ALA A 170 3.83 -6.54 -7.06
N ARG A 171 3.63 -5.25 -6.78
CA ARG A 171 4.69 -4.30 -6.44
C ARG A 171 5.41 -4.61 -5.13
N ASP A 172 4.69 -5.01 -4.08
CA ASP A 172 5.31 -5.25 -2.77
C ASP A 172 6.13 -6.53 -2.80
N LYS A 173 5.66 -7.55 -3.53
CA LYS A 173 6.41 -8.79 -3.75
C LYS A 173 7.71 -8.51 -4.51
N ASP A 174 7.61 -7.78 -5.63
CA ASP A 174 8.76 -7.40 -6.46
C ASP A 174 9.79 -6.57 -5.65
N ASN A 175 9.32 -5.61 -4.83
CA ASN A 175 10.20 -4.85 -3.94
C ASN A 175 10.90 -5.73 -2.90
N ILE A 176 10.17 -6.64 -2.24
CA ILE A 176 10.76 -7.56 -1.26
C ILE A 176 11.80 -8.45 -1.93
N GLU A 177 11.50 -9.02 -3.08
CA GLU A 177 12.44 -9.87 -3.85
C GLU A 177 13.69 -9.09 -4.25
N LEU A 178 13.54 -7.86 -4.73
CA LEU A 178 14.65 -6.96 -5.05
C LEU A 178 15.51 -6.69 -3.82
N TRP A 179 14.91 -6.24 -2.72
CA TRP A 179 15.63 -5.93 -1.49
C TRP A 179 16.33 -7.16 -0.94
N GLN A 180 15.67 -8.31 -0.99
CA GLN A 180 16.24 -9.57 -0.56
C GLN A 180 17.46 -9.95 -1.37
N SER A 181 17.37 -9.88 -2.70
CA SER A 181 18.49 -10.16 -3.60
C SER A 181 19.68 -9.24 -3.33
N VAL A 182 19.43 -7.93 -3.23
CA VAL A 182 20.48 -6.92 -3.00
C VAL A 182 21.12 -7.10 -1.62
N LEU A 183 20.32 -7.18 -0.55
CA LEU A 183 20.83 -7.28 0.81
C LEU A 183 21.52 -8.62 1.09
N THR A 184 21.02 -9.71 0.50
CA THR A 184 21.69 -11.02 0.56
C THR A 184 23.05 -10.97 -0.12
N THR A 185 23.14 -10.35 -1.30
CA THR A 185 24.43 -10.17 -1.98
C THR A 185 25.37 -9.27 -1.19
N ALA A 186 24.86 -8.17 -0.62
CA ALA A 186 25.64 -7.24 0.17
C ALA A 186 26.21 -7.90 1.44
N VAL A 187 25.40 -8.63 2.20
CA VAL A 187 25.87 -9.30 3.42
C VAL A 187 26.87 -10.42 3.11
N GLN A 188 26.73 -11.08 1.95
CA GLN A 188 27.71 -12.06 1.48
C GLN A 188 29.05 -11.40 1.08
N ALA A 189 29.01 -10.18 0.53
CA ALA A 189 30.21 -9.42 0.21
C ALA A 189 30.95 -8.97 1.48
N GLU A 190 30.23 -8.57 2.54
CA GLU A 190 30.83 -8.25 3.85
C GLU A 190 31.47 -9.46 4.55
N ARG A 191 31.03 -10.67 4.21
CA ARG A 191 31.57 -11.91 4.78
C ARG A 191 32.95 -12.30 4.23
N ARG A 192 33.32 -11.76 3.07
CA ARG A 192 34.59 -12.06 2.37
C ARG A 192 35.71 -11.17 2.88
#